data_AF-D4D3P7-F1
#
_entry.id   AF-D4D3P7-F1
#
_cell.length_a   1.000
_cell.length_b   1.000
_cell.length_c   1.000
_cell.angle_alpha   90.00
_cell.angle_beta   90.00
_cell.angle_gamma   90.00
#
_symmetry.space_group_name_H-M   'P 1'
#
loop_
_entity.id
_entity.type
_entity.pdbx_description
1 polymer ?
#
loop_
_entity_poly.entity_id
_entity_poly.type
_entity_poly.pdbx_seq_one_letter_code
_entity_poly.pdbx_strand_id
1 'polypeptide(L)'
;METPQPRQPEELRRKISTSSLLRIPTTDEEAPISVHFTSDDSSKPCITTPPPRGREGSHSPTPSNAPPSPRDELPKDFVALDGLLNYHLSQLDRIKNEIKEHNTTLDQLSYTLANMSTRPEVQCAAMYMNWRLQGVRNARNLLAKFVAFHLQEIDRISALKLEMGGNDVLEM
;
A
#
# COMPACT_ATOMS: atom_id res chain seq x y z
N MET A 1 20.82 36.33 -49.01
CA MET A 1 20.75 36.19 -47.54
C MET A 1 19.30 35.87 -47.20
N GLU A 2 18.99 34.59 -47.01
CA GLU A 2 17.66 34.16 -46.56
C GLU A 2 17.68 34.01 -45.04
N THR A 3 16.78 34.72 -44.36
CA THR A 3 16.52 34.59 -42.93
C THR A 3 15.68 33.34 -42.65
N PRO A 4 16.03 32.48 -41.68
CA PRO A 4 15.23 31.32 -41.34
C PRO A 4 14.01 31.72 -40.51
N GLN A 5 12.85 31.24 -40.95
CA GLN A 5 11.55 31.43 -40.32
C GLN A 5 11.50 30.78 -38.92
N PRO A 6 10.93 31.45 -37.90
CA PRO A 6 10.84 30.89 -36.56
C PRO A 6 9.80 29.76 -36.52
N ARG A 7 10.21 28.58 -36.03
CA ARG A 7 9.30 27.45 -35.80
C ARG A 7 8.33 27.81 -34.69
N GLN A 8 7.03 27.75 -34.98
CA GLN A 8 5.99 28.04 -34.00
C GLN A 8 5.93 26.93 -32.93
N PRO A 9 5.77 27.27 -31.64
CA PRO A 9 5.74 26.31 -30.53
C PRO A 9 4.39 25.58 -30.33
N GLU A 10 3.47 25.64 -31.29
CA GLU A 10 2.07 25.23 -31.05
C GLU A 10 1.77 23.71 -31.18
N GLU A 11 2.71 22.88 -31.61
CA GLU A 11 2.43 21.47 -31.92
C GLU A 11 2.46 20.49 -30.73
N LEU A 12 2.64 20.96 -29.48
CA LEU A 12 2.73 20.05 -28.32
C LEU A 12 1.44 19.87 -27.52
N ARG A 13 0.29 20.36 -28.00
CA ARG A 13 -1.01 20.02 -27.38
C ARG A 13 -1.53 18.69 -27.91
N ARG A 14 -0.90 17.59 -27.48
CA ARG A 14 -1.51 16.26 -27.60
C ARG A 14 -2.81 16.29 -26.78
N LYS A 15 -3.96 16.37 -27.45
CA LYS A 15 -5.28 16.35 -26.81
C LYS A 15 -5.46 15.00 -26.13
N ILE A 16 -5.16 14.91 -24.84
CA ILE A 16 -5.51 13.73 -24.04
C ILE A 16 -7.03 13.76 -23.93
N SER A 17 -7.69 12.76 -24.51
CA SER A 17 -9.14 12.61 -24.38
C SER A 17 -9.45 12.30 -22.92
N THR A 18 -10.10 13.22 -22.21
CA THR A 18 -10.49 13.04 -20.81
C THR A 18 -11.43 11.85 -20.62
N SER A 19 -12.25 11.56 -21.63
CA SER A 19 -13.12 10.37 -21.65
C SER A 19 -12.35 9.05 -21.59
N SER A 20 -11.11 9.01 -22.11
CA SER A 20 -10.27 7.81 -22.04
C SER A 20 -9.62 7.62 -20.67
N LEU A 21 -9.43 8.71 -19.90
CA LEU A 21 -8.81 8.68 -18.57
C LEU A 21 -9.79 8.22 -17.47
N LEU A 22 -11.09 8.45 -17.67
CA LEU A 22 -12.14 8.06 -16.72
C LEU A 22 -12.66 6.64 -16.96
N ARG A 23 -12.18 5.97 -18.01
CA ARG A 23 -12.56 4.59 -18.31
C ARG A 23 -11.77 3.65 -17.42
N ILE A 24 -12.21 3.52 -16.17
CA ILE A 24 -11.80 2.42 -15.30
C ILE A 24 -12.23 1.13 -16.01
N PRO A 25 -11.33 0.15 -16.25
CA PRO A 25 -11.74 -1.15 -16.76
C PRO A 25 -12.66 -1.80 -15.72
N THR A 26 -13.96 -1.76 -15.96
CA THR A 26 -14.93 -2.58 -15.24
C THR A 26 -14.81 -3.99 -15.81
N THR A 27 -13.87 -4.79 -15.32
CA THR A 27 -14.09 -6.23 -15.30
C THR A 27 -15.11 -6.47 -14.20
N ASP A 28 -16.32 -6.87 -14.60
CA ASP A 28 -17.43 -7.29 -13.74
C ASP A 28 -16.92 -8.22 -12.64
N GLU A 29 -16.88 -7.73 -11.40
CA GLU A 29 -17.11 -8.42 -10.13
C GLU A 29 -17.33 -7.28 -9.11
N GLU A 30 -18.60 -6.87 -8.94
CA GLU A 30 -19.02 -5.80 -8.04
C GLU A 30 -18.66 -6.10 -6.57
N ALA A 31 -17.91 -5.20 -5.94
CA ALA A 31 -18.04 -4.95 -4.51
C ALA A 31 -18.64 -3.53 -4.33
N PRO A 32 -19.85 -3.38 -3.78
CA PRO A 32 -20.48 -2.07 -3.70
C PRO A 32 -19.81 -1.21 -2.61
N ILE A 33 -19.02 -0.22 -3.04
CA ILE A 33 -18.57 0.87 -2.16
C ILE A 33 -19.67 1.95 -2.18
N SER A 34 -20.64 1.83 -1.27
CA SER A 34 -21.62 2.90 -1.04
C SER A 34 -20.93 4.07 -0.35
N VAL A 35 -20.64 5.14 -1.09
CA VAL A 35 -20.22 6.43 -0.52
C VAL A 35 -21.35 7.43 -0.71
N HIS A 36 -22.12 7.63 0.36
CA HIS A 36 -23.20 8.60 0.43
C HIS A 36 -22.59 10.01 0.56
N PHE A 37 -22.63 10.81 -0.50
CA PHE A 37 -22.32 12.24 -0.43
C PHE A 37 -23.55 12.99 0.08
N THR A 38 -23.52 13.46 1.33
CA THR A 38 -24.47 14.47 1.79
C THR A 38 -23.79 15.83 1.71
N SER A 39 -24.16 16.63 0.71
CA SER A 39 -24.03 18.08 0.77
C SER A 39 -25.14 18.60 1.66
N ASP A 40 -24.79 19.35 2.70
CA ASP A 40 -25.65 20.41 3.17
C ASP A 40 -24.81 21.60 3.65
N ASP A 41 -25.19 22.75 3.11
CA ASP A 41 -24.64 24.08 3.32
C ASP A 41 -25.34 24.73 4.52
N SER A 42 -24.58 25.18 5.53
CA SER A 42 -24.91 26.40 6.26
C SER A 42 -23.88 26.75 7.36
N SER A 43 -23.31 27.95 7.19
CA SER A 43 -23.14 28.98 8.23
C SER A 43 -22.28 28.68 9.47
N LYS A 44 -21.06 29.26 9.46
CA LYS A 44 -20.18 29.54 10.62
C LYS A 44 -20.75 30.71 11.46
N PRO A 45 -20.49 30.81 12.79
CA PRO A 45 -19.17 31.25 13.25
C PRO A 45 -18.56 30.57 14.49
N CYS A 46 -17.23 30.69 14.51
CA CYS A 46 -16.20 30.48 15.55
C CYS A 46 -16.60 30.86 16.99
N ILE A 47 -16.38 29.95 17.98
CA ILE A 47 -15.85 30.24 19.33
C ILE A 47 -15.09 29.00 19.91
N THR A 48 -13.80 29.23 20.18
CA THR A 48 -12.92 28.80 21.29
C THR A 48 -13.32 27.66 22.26
N THR A 49 -12.63 26.52 22.23
CA THR A 49 -11.90 25.89 23.39
C THR A 49 -11.18 24.60 22.95
N PRO A 50 -9.88 24.40 23.26
CA PRO A 50 -9.23 23.10 23.06
C PRO A 50 -9.57 22.14 24.23
N PRO A 51 -9.79 20.84 23.97
CA PRO A 51 -10.01 19.87 25.04
C PRO A 51 -8.73 19.66 25.87
N PRO A 52 -8.84 19.31 27.16
CA PRO A 52 -7.67 19.11 28.02
C PRO A 52 -6.84 17.93 27.51
N ARG A 53 -5.53 18.16 27.37
CA ARG A 53 -4.54 17.10 27.12
C ARG A 53 -4.62 16.08 28.24
N GLY A 54 -5.14 14.90 27.92
CA GLY A 54 -4.99 13.70 28.72
C GLY A 54 -3.51 13.42 28.93
N ARG A 55 -3.12 13.49 30.21
CA ARG A 55 -1.79 13.24 30.74
C ARG A 55 -1.31 11.85 30.32
N GLU A 56 -0.08 11.78 29.85
CA GLU A 56 0.67 10.56 29.52
C GLU A 56 0.58 9.56 30.68
N GLY A 57 -0.18 8.49 30.47
CA GLY A 57 -0.13 7.29 31.29
C GLY A 57 0.77 6.28 30.60
N SER A 58 1.79 5.79 31.31
CA SER A 58 2.67 4.70 30.90
C SER A 58 1.91 3.56 30.21
N HIS A 59 2.07 3.44 28.90
CA HIS A 59 1.71 2.21 28.20
C HIS A 59 2.90 1.26 28.31
N SER A 60 2.96 0.56 29.44
CA SER A 60 3.59 -0.76 29.47
C SER A 60 2.97 -1.59 28.35
N PRO A 61 3.75 -2.34 27.54
CA PRO A 61 3.18 -3.16 26.48
C PRO A 61 2.40 -4.28 27.14
N THR A 62 1.08 -4.13 27.22
CA THR A 62 0.19 -5.24 27.54
C THR A 62 0.35 -6.27 26.42
N PRO A 63 0.59 -7.55 26.74
CA PRO A 63 0.57 -8.60 25.74
C PRO A 63 -0.81 -8.56 25.09
N SER A 64 -0.82 -8.33 23.77
CA SER A 64 -2.03 -8.35 22.97
C SER A 64 -2.68 -9.72 23.14
N ASN A 65 -3.77 -9.77 23.90
CA ASN A 65 -4.57 -10.97 24.13
C ASN A 65 -5.51 -11.24 22.95
N ALA A 66 -5.20 -10.71 21.76
CA ALA A 66 -5.94 -10.98 20.56
C ALA A 66 -5.80 -12.47 20.21
N PRO A 67 -6.90 -13.19 19.98
CA PRO A 67 -6.81 -14.58 19.54
C PRO A 67 -5.97 -14.65 18.28
N PRO A 68 -5.12 -15.69 18.11
CA PRO A 68 -4.36 -15.85 16.88
C PRO A 68 -5.33 -15.82 15.71
N SER A 69 -5.01 -15.03 14.67
CA SER A 69 -5.77 -15.07 13.43
C SER A 69 -5.97 -16.53 13.01
N PRO A 70 -7.17 -16.91 12.52
CA PRO A 70 -7.39 -18.26 12.03
C PRO A 70 -6.31 -18.58 10.99
N ARG A 71 -5.64 -19.71 11.19
CA ARG A 71 -4.61 -20.22 10.28
C ARG A 71 -5.05 -21.56 9.74
N ASP A 72 -4.70 -21.81 8.49
CA ASP A 72 -4.96 -23.10 7.86
C ASP A 72 -4.12 -24.20 8.54
N GLU A 73 -4.65 -25.42 8.51
CA GLU A 73 -3.92 -26.60 8.99
C GLU A 73 -2.74 -26.91 8.06
N LEU A 74 -1.60 -27.30 8.64
CA LEU A 74 -0.44 -27.71 7.85
C LEU A 74 -0.58 -29.18 7.43
N PRO A 75 -0.17 -29.53 6.19
CA PRO A 75 -0.12 -30.90 5.75
C PRO A 75 0.94 -31.69 6.53
N LYS A 76 0.69 -32.97 6.79
CA LYS A 76 1.64 -33.89 7.46
C LYS A 76 2.46 -34.69 6.45
N ASP A 77 2.72 -34.12 5.28
CA ASP A 77 3.48 -34.73 4.20
C ASP A 77 4.64 -33.81 3.83
N PHE A 78 5.86 -34.37 3.74
CA PHE A 78 7.07 -33.59 3.49
C PHE A 78 7.04 -32.88 2.13
N VAL A 79 6.51 -33.52 1.09
CA VAL A 79 6.45 -32.95 -0.26
C VAL A 79 5.48 -31.77 -0.30
N ALA A 80 4.31 -31.92 0.34
CA ALA A 80 3.34 -30.84 0.49
C ALA A 80 3.89 -29.66 1.30
N LEU A 81 4.65 -29.92 2.37
CA LEU A 81 5.31 -28.89 3.16
C LEU A 81 6.37 -28.12 2.37
N ASP A 82 7.16 -28.81 1.53
CA ASP A 82 8.11 -28.15 0.62
C ASP A 82 7.40 -27.29 -0.43
N GLY A 83 6.30 -27.77 -0.98
CA GLY A 83 5.44 -26.97 -1.86
C GLY A 83 4.97 -25.69 -1.21
N LEU A 84 4.49 -25.78 0.04
CA LEU A 84 3.99 -24.62 0.79
C LEU A 84 5.12 -23.65 1.20
N LEU A 85 6.28 -24.17 1.58
CA LEU A 85 7.47 -23.37 1.86
C LEU A 85 7.89 -22.55 0.63
N ASN A 86 7.97 -23.19 -0.53
CA ASN A 86 8.30 -22.54 -1.80
C ASN A 86 7.26 -21.49 -2.19
N TYR A 87 5.99 -21.74 -1.92
CA TYR A 87 4.93 -20.75 -2.11
C TYR A 87 5.19 -19.48 -1.28
N HIS A 88 5.43 -19.61 0.03
CA HIS A 88 5.65 -18.45 0.90
C HIS A 88 6.92 -17.68 0.55
N LEU A 89 8.01 -18.36 0.20
CA LEU A 89 9.23 -17.73 -0.30
C LEU A 89 8.96 -16.94 -1.59
N SER A 90 8.21 -17.53 -2.52
CA SER A 90 7.81 -16.86 -3.77
C SER A 90 6.94 -15.62 -3.52
N GLN A 91 6.06 -15.65 -2.51
CA GLN A 91 5.28 -14.46 -2.14
C GLN A 91 6.16 -13.35 -1.56
N LEU A 92 7.16 -13.69 -0.74
CA LEU A 92 8.11 -12.70 -0.22
C LEU A 92 8.89 -12.01 -1.34
N ASP A 93 9.30 -12.74 -2.38
CA ASP A 93 9.96 -12.15 -3.55
C ASP A 93 9.03 -11.22 -4.35
N ARG A 94 7.74 -11.57 -4.48
CA ARG A 94 6.74 -10.70 -5.10
C ARG A 94 6.55 -9.41 -4.31
N ILE A 95 6.36 -9.51 -3.00
CA ILE A 95 6.20 -8.35 -2.11
C ILE A 95 7.45 -7.45 -2.16
N LYS A 96 8.65 -8.05 -2.22
CA LYS A 96 9.89 -7.29 -2.37
C LYS A 96 9.91 -6.46 -3.66
N ASN A 97 9.41 -6.99 -4.77
CA ASN A 97 9.30 -6.25 -6.02
C ASN A 97 8.23 -5.15 -5.94
N GLU A 98 7.08 -5.44 -5.34
CA GLU A 98 6.02 -4.44 -5.11
C GLU A 98 6.50 -3.26 -4.25
N ILE A 99 7.29 -3.53 -3.19
CA ILE A 99 7.91 -2.47 -2.38
C ILE A 99 8.83 -1.58 -3.23
N LYS A 100 9.62 -2.17 -4.15
CA LYS A 100 10.49 -1.39 -5.05
C LYS A 100 9.67 -0.52 -5.99
N GLU A 101 8.57 -1.04 -6.53
CA GLU A 101 7.66 -0.29 -7.41
C GLU A 101 6.99 0.88 -6.68
N HIS A 102 6.53 0.65 -5.45
CA HIS A 102 6.02 1.71 -4.59
C HIS A 102 7.07 2.77 -4.26
N ASN A 103 8.30 2.38 -3.92
CA ASN A 103 9.37 3.34 -3.66
C ASN A 103 9.70 4.17 -4.91
N THR A 104 9.78 3.53 -6.07
CA THR A 104 9.99 4.22 -7.36
C THR A 104 8.86 5.23 -7.62
N THR A 105 7.61 4.84 -7.35
CA THR A 105 6.45 5.72 -7.49
C THR A 105 6.53 6.89 -6.51
N LEU A 106 6.91 6.64 -5.25
CA LEU A 106 7.08 7.70 -4.25
C LEU A 106 8.15 8.71 -4.66
N ASP A 107 9.26 8.27 -5.22
CA ASP A 107 10.33 9.17 -5.68
C ASP A 107 9.83 10.07 -6.82
N GLN A 108 9.15 9.50 -7.81
CA GLN A 108 8.57 10.24 -8.94
C GLN A 108 7.52 11.28 -8.49
N LEU A 109 6.63 10.88 -7.57
CA LEU A 109 5.61 11.79 -7.02
C LEU A 109 6.22 12.88 -6.15
N SER A 110 7.24 12.54 -5.35
CA SER A 110 7.94 13.49 -4.49
C SER A 110 8.65 14.56 -5.33
N TYR A 111 9.34 14.15 -6.40
CA TYR A 111 9.98 15.06 -7.35
C TYR A 111 8.96 16.00 -8.01
N THR A 112 7.83 15.44 -8.44
CA THR A 112 6.74 16.22 -9.07
C THR A 112 6.16 17.24 -8.09
N LEU A 113 5.88 16.82 -6.85
CA LEU A 113 5.34 17.69 -5.81
C LEU A 113 6.30 18.83 -5.47
N ALA A 114 7.59 18.55 -5.33
CA ALA A 114 8.61 19.57 -5.05
C ALA A 114 8.61 20.70 -6.11
N ASN A 115 8.45 20.33 -7.39
CA ASN A 115 8.34 21.29 -8.49
C ASN A 115 7.02 22.08 -8.51
N MET A 116 5.95 21.53 -7.93
CA MET A 116 4.64 22.20 -7.82
C MET A 116 4.56 23.12 -6.61
N SER A 117 5.21 22.79 -5.50
CA SER A 117 5.09 23.52 -4.22
C SER A 117 5.60 24.96 -4.28
N THR A 118 6.45 25.30 -5.25
CA THR A 118 6.97 26.66 -5.45
C THR A 118 6.06 27.55 -6.31
N ARG A 119 4.96 27.01 -6.85
CA ARG A 119 4.11 27.64 -7.85
C ARG A 119 2.70 27.90 -7.31
N PRO A 120 2.35 29.15 -6.97
CA PRO A 120 1.03 29.49 -6.42
C PRO A 120 -0.15 29.05 -7.29
N GLU A 121 0.01 29.08 -8.61
CA GLU A 121 -1.04 28.75 -9.58
C GLU A 121 -1.45 27.26 -9.59
N VAL A 122 -0.67 26.37 -8.96
CA VAL A 122 -0.96 24.92 -8.88
C VAL A 122 -1.09 24.40 -7.45
N GLN A 123 -1.33 25.25 -6.45
CA GLN A 123 -1.44 24.82 -5.05
C GLN A 123 -2.50 23.73 -4.83
N CYS A 124 -3.69 23.84 -5.42
CA CYS A 124 -4.72 22.81 -5.31
C CYS A 124 -4.24 21.47 -5.90
N ALA A 125 -3.57 21.49 -7.04
CA ALA A 125 -3.02 20.28 -7.65
C ALA A 125 -1.90 19.67 -6.78
N ALA A 126 -1.06 20.49 -6.15
CA ALA A 126 -0.03 20.04 -5.22
C ALA A 126 -0.66 19.35 -3.99
N MET A 127 -1.79 19.84 -3.47
CA MET A 127 -2.53 19.21 -2.38
C MET A 127 -3.01 17.79 -2.76
N TYR A 128 -3.66 17.64 -3.92
CA TYR A 128 -4.09 16.32 -4.40
C TYR A 128 -2.90 15.38 -4.68
N MET A 129 -1.78 15.91 -5.17
CA MET A 129 -0.56 15.14 -5.35
C MET A 129 -0.01 14.62 -4.01
N ASN A 130 -0.08 15.42 -2.94
CA ASN A 130 0.31 15.00 -1.60
C ASN A 130 -0.58 13.85 -1.09
N TRP A 131 -1.91 13.92 -1.31
CA TRP A 131 -2.82 12.82 -0.97
C TRP A 131 -2.49 11.53 -1.73
N ARG A 132 -2.20 11.64 -3.03
CA ARG A 132 -1.75 10.50 -3.84
C ARG A 132 -0.48 9.88 -3.26
N LEU A 133 0.49 10.71 -2.89
CA LEU A 133 1.74 10.27 -2.28
C LEU A 133 1.50 9.55 -0.95
N GLN A 134 0.61 10.07 -0.11
CA GLN A 134 0.22 9.41 1.14
C GLN A 134 -0.48 8.06 0.89
N GLY A 135 -1.31 7.97 -0.15
CA GLY A 135 -1.92 6.70 -0.57
C GLY A 135 -0.88 5.63 -0.88
N VAL A 136 0.16 5.97 -1.64
CA VAL A 136 1.25 5.02 -1.97
C VAL A 136 2.05 4.63 -0.72
N ARG A 137 2.30 5.57 0.22
CA ARG A 137 2.95 5.24 1.51
C ARG A 137 2.13 4.25 2.32
N ASN A 138 0.82 4.47 2.39
CA ASN A 138 -0.09 3.60 3.14
C ASN A 138 -0.13 2.20 2.53
N ALA A 139 -0.22 2.09 1.20
CA ALA A 139 -0.17 0.82 0.48
C ALA A 139 1.12 0.05 0.77
N ARG A 140 2.29 0.71 0.64
CA ARG A 140 3.59 0.12 0.97
C ARG A 140 3.68 -0.33 2.42
N ASN A 141 3.17 0.47 3.36
CA ASN A 141 3.23 0.12 4.78
C ASN A 141 2.32 -1.07 5.12
N LEU A 142 1.24 -1.30 4.36
CA LEU A 142 0.37 -2.46 4.53
C LEU A 142 1.11 -3.77 4.23
N LEU A 143 2.07 -3.75 3.29
CA LEU A 143 2.90 -4.92 2.93
C LEU A 143 3.68 -5.49 4.11
N ALA A 144 4.01 -4.69 5.12
CA ALA A 144 4.70 -5.18 6.32
C ALA A 144 3.91 -6.29 7.05
N LYS A 145 2.57 -6.22 7.03
CA LYS A 145 1.72 -7.25 7.62
C LYS A 145 1.81 -8.57 6.84
N PHE A 146 1.85 -8.49 5.51
CA PHE A 146 1.99 -9.66 4.64
C PHE A 146 3.37 -10.29 4.77
N VAL A 147 4.43 -9.49 4.87
CA VAL A 147 5.79 -10.00 5.15
C VAL A 147 5.82 -10.75 6.48
N ALA A 148 5.28 -10.16 7.55
CA ALA A 148 5.24 -10.79 8.86
C ALA A 148 4.46 -12.11 8.83
N PHE A 149 3.31 -12.15 8.15
CA PHE A 149 2.53 -13.37 7.96
C PHE A 149 3.34 -14.47 7.26
N HIS A 150 3.98 -14.18 6.12
CA HIS A 150 4.73 -15.19 5.38
C HIS A 150 5.97 -15.70 6.13
N LEU A 151 6.67 -14.83 6.85
CA LEU A 151 7.79 -15.27 7.69
C LEU A 151 7.32 -16.21 8.81
N GLN A 152 6.20 -15.89 9.46
CA GLN A 152 5.64 -16.76 10.50
C GLN A 152 5.19 -18.12 9.95
N GLU A 153 4.64 -18.19 8.73
CA GLU A 153 4.29 -19.48 8.14
C GLU A 153 5.54 -20.28 7.74
N ILE A 154 6.61 -19.63 7.27
CA ILE A 154 7.91 -20.29 7.03
C ILE A 154 8.46 -20.92 8.31
N ASP A 155 8.42 -20.18 9.43
CA ASP A 155 8.86 -20.69 10.73
C ASP A 155 8.00 -21.88 11.19
N ARG A 156 6.68 -21.78 11.04
CA ARG A 156 5.71 -22.82 11.41
C ARG A 156 5.92 -24.10 10.60
N ILE A 157 6.15 -23.98 9.29
CA ILE A 157 6.44 -25.13 8.40
C ILE A 157 7.79 -25.75 8.78
N SER A 158 8.81 -24.94 9.02
CA SER A 158 10.15 -25.41 9.38
C SER A 158 10.14 -26.16 10.72
N ALA A 159 9.38 -25.67 11.71
CA ALA A 159 9.19 -26.34 12.98
C ALA A 159 8.52 -27.71 12.81
N LEU A 160 7.43 -27.80 12.05
CA LEU A 160 6.74 -29.07 11.80
C LEU A 160 7.63 -30.07 11.06
N LYS A 161 8.40 -29.63 10.05
CA LYS A 161 9.35 -30.51 9.35
C LYS A 161 10.41 -31.07 10.30
N LEU A 162 10.89 -30.28 11.25
CA LEU A 162 11.86 -30.73 12.25
C LEU A 162 11.24 -31.76 13.20
N GLU A 163 10.01 -31.54 13.66
CA GLU A 163 9.27 -32.50 14.50
C GLU A 163 9.07 -33.84 13.77
N MET A 164 8.67 -33.78 12.49
CA MET A 164 8.48 -34.99 11.68
C MET A 164 9.80 -35.74 11.47
N GLY A 165 10.88 -35.04 11.11
CA GLY A 165 12.19 -35.68 10.89
C GLY A 165 12.89 -36.14 12.17
N GLY A 166 12.56 -35.55 13.31
CA GLY A 166 13.07 -35.96 14.63
C GLY A 166 12.37 -37.22 15.17
N ASN A 167 11.10 -37.44 14.82
CA ASN A 167 10.35 -38.63 15.23
C ASN A 167 10.75 -39.89 14.44
N ASP A 168 11.20 -39.76 13.19
CA ASP A 168 11.69 -40.90 12.39
C ASP A 168 13.00 -41.52 12.94
N VAL A 169 13.74 -40.79 13.79
CA VAL A 169 15.02 -41.26 14.39
C VAL A 169 14.80 -42.05 15.70
N LEU A 170 13.62 -41.90 16.33
CA LEU A 170 13.29 -42.58 17.59
C LEU A 170 12.44 -43.85 17.41
N GLU A 171 12.02 -44.18 16.18
CA GLU A 171 11.34 -45.44 15.85
C GLU A 171 12.27 -46.53 15.24
N MET A 172 13.59 -46.35 15.28
CA MET A 172 14.60 -47.40 14.98
C MET A 172 15.27 -47.92 16.25
#